data_AF-A0A947NQ82-F1
#
_entry.id   AF-A0A947NQ82-F1
#
_cell.length_a   1.000
_cell.length_b   1.000
_cell.length_c   1.000
_cell.angle_alpha   90.00
_cell.angle_beta   90.00
_cell.angle_gamma   90.00
#
_symmetry.space_group_name_H-M   'P 1'
#
loop_
_entity.id
_entity.type
_entity.pdbx_description
1 polymer ?
#
loop_
_entity_poly.entity_id
_entity_poly.type
_entity_poly.pdbx_seq_one_letter_code
_entity_poly.pdbx_strand_id
1 'polypeptide(L)' 'MGEKVLEAGIYACVPCGYRLELKEGEEFPECVTCLQSQKDVDMESVSDEGTWEKV' A
#
# COMPACT_ATOMS: atom_id res chain seq x y z
N MET A 1 2.82 11.67 9.63
CA MET A 1 3.99 11.66 8.71
C MET A 1 3.98 10.27 8.10
N GLY A 2 3.81 10.14 6.79
CA GLY A 2 3.82 8.82 6.14
C GLY A 2 5.23 8.23 6.17
N GLU A 3 5.32 6.90 6.09
CA GLU A 3 6.61 6.24 5.90
C GLU A 3 7.19 6.60 4.54
N LYS A 4 8.51 6.82 4.49
CA LYS A 4 9.22 7.12 3.25
C LYS A 4 9.79 5.85 2.64
N VAL A 5 9.79 5.82 1.32
CA VAL A 5 10.39 4.78 0.50
C VAL A 5 11.90 4.89 0.64
N LEU A 6 12.51 3.86 1.23
CA LEU A 6 13.96 3.80 1.44
C LEU A 6 14.72 3.34 0.20
N GLU A 7 14.09 2.60 -0.69
CA GLU A 7 14.71 2.08 -1.91
C GLU A 7 13.76 2.21 -3.08
N ALA A 8 14.22 2.74 -4.21
CA ALA A 8 13.41 2.72 -5.43
C ALA A 8 13.15 1.27 -5.88
N GLY A 9 11.93 0.98 -6.31
CA GLY A 9 11.55 -0.36 -6.76
C GLY A 9 10.07 -0.54 -6.97
N ILE A 10 9.68 -1.76 -7.35
CA ILE A 10 8.28 -2.16 -7.46
C ILE A 10 7.82 -2.65 -6.09
N TYR A 11 6.76 -2.03 -5.60
CA TYR A 11 6.11 -2.39 -4.36
C TYR A 11 4.74 -2.98 -4.64
N ALA A 12 4.44 -4.10 -3.99
CA ALA A 12 3.12 -4.71 -3.94
C ALA A 12 2.46 -4.37 -2.62
N CYS A 13 1.24 -3.85 -2.67
CA CYS A 13 0.43 -3.71 -1.47
C CYS A 13 -0.03 -5.09 -1.04
N VAL A 14 0.28 -5.47 0.19
CA VAL A 14 -0.01 -6.79 0.76
C VAL A 14 -1.50 -7.16 0.71
N PRO A 15 -2.44 -6.28 1.11
CA PRO A 15 -3.87 -6.62 1.11
C PRO A 15 -4.50 -6.74 -0.30
N CYS A 16 -4.14 -5.86 -1.24
CA CYS A 16 -4.76 -5.81 -2.58
C CYS A 16 -3.93 -6.53 -3.66
N GLY A 17 -2.65 -6.82 -3.41
CA GLY A 17 -1.68 -7.31 -4.40
C GLY A 17 -1.31 -6.29 -5.49
N TYR A 18 -1.80 -5.05 -5.39
CA TYR A 18 -1.57 -4.00 -6.37
C TYR A 18 -0.10 -3.60 -6.40
N ARG A 19 0.47 -3.47 -7.60
CA ARG A 19 1.88 -3.13 -7.79
C ARG A 19 2.02 -1.71 -8.29
N LEU A 20 2.88 -0.91 -7.67
CA LEU A 20 3.36 0.34 -8.26
C LEU A 20 4.87 0.49 -8.09
N GLU A 21 5.44 1.32 -8.95
CA GLU A 21 6.84 1.72 -8.86
C GLU A 21 6.94 2.94 -7.95
N LEU A 22 7.73 2.81 -6.89
CA LEU A 22 8.04 3.90 -5.96
C LEU A 22 9.51 4.28 -6.09
N LYS A 23 9.80 5.56 -5.86
CA LYS A 23 11.16 6.09 -5.87
C LYS A 23 11.61 6.35 -4.45
N GLU A 24 12.91 6.20 -4.22
CA GLU A 24 13.53 6.56 -2.95
C GLU A 24 13.20 8.02 -2.58
N GLY A 25 12.77 8.23 -1.34
CA GLY A 25 12.39 9.53 -0.79
C GLY A 25 10.92 9.90 -0.98
N GLU A 26 10.15 9.18 -1.79
CA GLU A 26 8.68 9.31 -1.87
C GLU A 26 8.02 8.80 -0.58
N GLU A 27 6.77 9.17 -0.33
CA GLU A 27 5.95 8.60 0.75
C GLU A 27 5.13 7.42 0.20
N PHE A 28 4.94 6.38 1.01
CA PHE A 28 4.06 5.28 0.64
C PHE A 28 2.61 5.78 0.52
N PRO A 29 1.99 5.72 -0.69
CA PRO A 29 0.62 6.17 -0.85
C PRO A 29 -0.36 5.14 -0.27
N GLU A 30 -1.60 5.55 0.00
CA GLU A 30 -2.66 4.60 0.30
C GLU A 30 -2.99 3.75 -0.96
N CYS A 31 -3.20 2.42 -0.81
CA CYS A 31 -3.60 1.58 -1.96
C CYS A 31 -4.99 2.02 -2.44
N VAL A 32 -5.05 2.73 -3.57
CA VAL A 32 -6.32 3.14 -4.21
C VAL A 32 -7.22 1.96 -4.52
N THR A 33 -6.65 0.76 -4.78
CA THR A 33 -7.41 -0.48 -4.96
C THR A 33 -8.06 -0.94 -3.66
N CYS A 34 -7.35 -0.91 -2.53
CA CYS A 34 -7.95 -1.17 -1.21
C CYS A 34 -9.06 -0.17 -0.90
N LEU A 35 -8.82 1.12 -1.16
CA LEU A 35 -9.81 2.18 -0.97
C LEU A 35 -11.05 1.98 -1.85
N GLN A 36 -10.89 1.47 -3.08
CA GLN A 36 -12.02 1.18 -3.97
C GLN A 36 -12.76 -0.12 -3.61
N SER A 37 -12.06 -1.13 -3.10
CA SER A 37 -12.66 -2.42 -2.71
C SER A 37 -13.47 -2.35 -1.41
N GLN A 38 -13.34 -1.29 -0.61
CA GLN A 38 -14.16 -1.08 0.59
C GLN A 38 -15.65 -0.76 0.34
N LYS A 39 -16.12 -0.77 -0.91
CA LYS A 39 -17.57 -0.69 -1.17
C LYS A 39 -18.34 -1.98 -0.85
N ASP A 40 -17.67 -3.11 -0.62
CA ASP A 40 -18.34 -4.42 -0.48
C ASP A 40 -17.73 -5.39 0.56
N VAL A 41 -16.81 -4.97 1.45
CA VAL A 41 -16.20 -5.90 2.44
C VAL A 41 -16.17 -5.32 3.85
N ASP A 42 -16.77 -6.07 4.78
CA ASP A 42 -16.86 -5.80 6.22
C ASP A 42 -15.49 -5.50 6.85
N MET A 43 -15.46 -4.39 7.58
CA MET A 43 -14.32 -3.75 8.19
C MET A 43 -13.98 -4.39 9.55
N GLU A 44 -13.54 -5.65 9.56
CA GLU A 44 -13.04 -6.26 10.79
C GLU A 44 -11.85 -7.19 10.47
N SER A 45 -10.64 -6.62 10.51
CA SER A 45 -9.31 -7.27 10.65
C SER A 45 -8.17 -6.63 9.84
N VAL A 46 -8.33 -5.43 9.26
CA VAL A 46 -7.18 -4.68 8.75
C VAL A 46 -6.48 -4.05 9.95
N SER A 47 -5.48 -4.76 10.48
CA SER A 47 -4.46 -4.14 11.32
C SER A 47 -3.88 -2.96 10.57
N ASP A 48 -3.82 -1.83 11.28
CA ASP A 48 -3.27 -0.54 10.91
C ASP A 48 -2.15 -0.63 9.86
N GLU A 49 -2.21 0.29 8.88
CA GLU A 49 -1.19 0.56 7.86
C GLU A 49 -1.22 -0.39 6.66
N GLY A 50 -1.66 0.15 5.51
CA GLY A 50 -1.51 -0.53 4.22
C GLY A 50 -0.04 -0.86 3.99
N THR A 51 0.34 -2.11 4.25
CA THR A 51 1.73 -2.56 4.17
C THR A 51 2.12 -2.72 2.70
N TRP A 52 3.14 -1.99 2.26
CA TRP A 52 3.75 -2.15 0.95
C TRP A 52 5.01 -3.01 1.09
N GLU A 53 5.08 -4.12 0.36
CA GLU A 53 6.27 -4.98 0.32
C GLU A 53 6.96 -4.85 -1.04
N LYS A 54 8.30 -4.81 -1.03
CA LYS A 54 9.10 -4.79 -2.26
C LYS A 54 9.04 -6.15 -2.94
N VAL A 55 8.81 -6.17 -4.25
CA VAL A 55 8.75 -7.38 -5.10
C VAL A 55 10.13 -7.81 -5.57
#